data_AF-A0A418Y4G1-F1
#
_entry.id   AF-A0A418Y4G1-F1
#
_cell.length_a   1.000
_cell.length_b   1.000
_cell.length_c   1.000
_cell.angle_alpha   90.00
_cell.angle_beta   90.00
_cell.angle_gamma   90.00
#
_symmetry.space_group_name_H-M   'P 1'
#
loop_
_entity.id
_entity.type
_entity.pdbx_description
1 polymer ?
#
loop_
_entity_poly.entity_id
_entity_poly.type
_entity_poly.pdbx_seq_one_letter_code
_entity_poly.pdbx_strand_id
1 'polypeptide(L)'
;MQKPDKKQSIAIAMVLIVTALLAALILTQGRATPGGEEAGHGEHAEEESHEGPGHGEPDEHDEKPAAAYKRGPHGGKLFEQGGYGVELTIYEQDAEPEFRVYTYQDAKPLDPAASRVDVTVERLGRAPQRFTFRKEGAYLKGDAVV
;
A
#
# COMPACT_ATOMS: atom_id res chain seq x y z
N MET A 1 26.38 1.98 49.09
CA MET A 1 26.26 1.40 47.74
C MET A 1 27.10 0.14 47.67
N GLN A 2 26.61 -0.92 47.01
CA GLN A 2 27.44 -2.06 46.60
C GLN A 2 28.09 -1.68 45.25
N LYS A 3 29.39 -1.91 45.08
CA LYS A 3 30.11 -1.53 43.85
C LYS A 3 29.85 -2.64 42.80
N PRO A 4 29.36 -2.32 41.59
CA PRO A 4 29.05 -3.34 40.59
C PRO A 4 30.31 -4.14 40.25
N ASP A 5 30.15 -5.45 40.07
CA ASP A 5 31.29 -6.29 39.73
C ASP A 5 31.80 -6.00 38.31
N LYS A 6 33.03 -6.43 38.03
CA LYS A 6 33.70 -6.15 36.75
C LYS A 6 32.96 -6.76 35.55
N LYS A 7 32.22 -7.87 35.72
CA LYS A 7 31.48 -8.53 34.64
C LYS A 7 30.18 -7.78 34.36
N GLN A 8 29.42 -7.40 35.39
CA GLN A 8 28.26 -6.52 35.26
C GLN A 8 28.63 -5.18 34.60
N SER A 9 29.74 -4.58 35.02
CA SER A 9 30.23 -3.32 34.46
C SER A 9 30.54 -3.41 32.96
N ILE A 10 31.16 -4.52 32.52
CA ILE A 10 31.42 -4.79 31.10
C ILE A 10 30.12 -5.05 30.33
N ALA A 11 29.18 -5.80 30.89
CA ALA A 11 27.88 -6.07 30.26
C ALA A 11 27.07 -4.78 30.04
N ILE A 12 27.02 -3.89 31.05
CA ILE A 12 26.35 -2.57 30.94
C ILE A 12 27.02 -1.72 29.86
N ALA A 13 28.36 -1.65 29.81
CA ALA A 13 29.07 -0.92 28.78
C ALA A 13 28.78 -1.47 27.37
N MET A 14 28.74 -2.80 27.20
CA MET A 14 28.40 -3.44 25.92
C MET A 14 26.96 -3.11 25.47
N VAL A 15 25.97 -3.16 26.37
CA VAL A 15 24.58 -2.79 26.05
C VAL A 15 24.47 -1.32 25.64
N LEU A 16 25.15 -0.41 26.34
CA LEU A 16 25.16 1.02 26.02
C LEU A 16 25.83 1.33 24.67
N ILE A 17 26.89 0.59 24.31
CA ILE A 17 27.54 0.73 23.00
C ILE A 17 26.61 0.24 21.88
N VAL A 18 25.93 -0.90 22.07
CA VAL A 18 25.00 -1.45 21.07
C VAL A 18 23.79 -0.53 20.85
N THR A 19 23.19 0.03 21.91
CA THR A 19 22.08 0.98 21.74
C THR A 19 22.51 2.30 21.11
N ALA A 20 23.71 2.81 21.43
CA ALA A 20 24.26 4.00 20.78
C ALA A 20 24.53 3.78 19.28
N LEU A 21 25.08 2.62 18.90
CA LEU A 21 25.33 2.26 17.50
C LEU A 21 24.02 2.10 16.70
N LEU A 22 23.00 1.46 17.30
CA LEU A 22 21.68 1.33 16.67
C LEU A 22 20.98 2.68 16.50
N ALA A 23 21.04 3.56 17.51
CA ALA A 23 20.51 4.92 17.41
C ALA A 23 21.21 5.73 16.32
N ALA A 24 22.53 5.64 16.21
CA ALA A 24 23.29 6.28 15.14
C ALA A 24 22.89 5.76 13.75
N LEU A 25 22.72 4.44 13.59
CA LEU A 25 22.30 3.81 12.32
C LEU A 25 20.90 4.27 11.87
N ILE A 26 19.98 4.46 12.82
CA ILE A 26 18.62 4.98 12.54
C ILE A 26 18.71 6.44 12.09
N LEU A 27 19.52 7.26 12.77
CA LEU A 27 19.72 8.67 12.41
C LEU A 27 20.42 8.85 11.05
N THR A 28 21.30 7.94 10.62
CA THR A 28 21.94 8.02 9.30
C THR A 28 21.04 7.60 8.14
N GLN A 29 20.01 6.78 8.37
CA GLN A 29 19.04 6.39 7.33
C GLN A 29 17.79 7.29 7.30
N GLY A 30 17.56 8.10 8.34
CA GLY A 30 16.37 8.93 8.50
C GLY A 30 16.46 10.35 7.90
N ARG A 31 16.57 10.51 6.58
CA ARG A 31 16.30 11.82 5.94
C ARG A 31 15.79 11.72 4.49
N ALA A 32 14.47 11.58 4.34
CA ALA A 32 13.77 11.72 3.06
C ALA A 32 12.73 12.86 3.16
N THR A 33 13.11 14.07 2.75
CA THR A 33 12.20 15.22 2.59
C THR A 33 12.81 16.24 1.64
N PRO A 34 12.17 16.49 0.49
CA PRO A 34 11.83 17.85 0.07
C PRO A 34 10.37 17.95 -0.41
N GLY A 35 9.73 19.12 -0.41
CA GLY A 35 10.18 20.43 0.07
C GLY A 35 9.16 21.54 -0.26
N GLY A 36 9.49 22.78 0.11
CA GLY A 36 9.18 23.94 -0.72
C GLY A 36 10.31 24.15 -1.76
N GLU A 37 10.24 25.10 -2.68
CA GLU A 37 9.25 26.16 -2.91
C GLU A 37 9.18 26.54 -4.41
N GLU A 38 8.74 27.75 -4.77
CA GLU A 38 8.02 28.01 -6.04
C GLU A 38 8.85 28.34 -7.30
N ALA A 39 8.14 28.29 -8.43
CA ALA A 39 8.31 29.03 -9.69
C ALA A 39 9.41 28.64 -10.70
N GLY A 40 8.97 28.19 -11.88
CA GLY A 40 9.75 28.12 -13.11
C GLY A 40 8.88 27.74 -14.32
N HIS A 41 8.55 28.71 -15.19
CA HIS A 41 7.95 28.42 -16.50
C HIS A 41 9.05 27.97 -17.48
N GLY A 42 8.77 26.94 -18.26
CA GLY A 42 9.63 26.45 -19.36
C GLY A 42 8.79 25.57 -20.29
N GLU A 43 8.89 25.80 -21.60
CA GLU A 43 7.93 25.32 -22.60
C GLU A 43 8.57 24.37 -23.64
N HIS A 44 7.77 23.37 -24.06
CA HIS A 44 7.92 22.42 -25.18
C HIS A 44 9.30 22.03 -25.73
N ALA A 45 9.54 20.71 -25.77
CA ALA A 45 9.66 19.99 -27.05
C ALA A 45 9.46 18.47 -26.90
N GLU A 46 8.65 17.90 -27.79
CA GLU A 46 8.61 16.48 -28.19
C GLU A 46 9.97 16.01 -28.79
N GLU A 47 10.32 14.72 -28.97
CA GLU A 47 9.60 13.43 -28.91
C GLU A 47 10.53 12.36 -28.23
N GLU A 48 10.51 11.02 -28.35
CA GLU A 48 9.90 10.05 -29.27
C GLU A 48 9.69 8.65 -28.60
N SER A 49 8.91 7.79 -29.26
CA SER A 49 8.73 6.34 -29.18
C SER A 49 9.50 5.43 -28.18
N HIS A 50 8.73 4.59 -27.48
CA HIS A 50 8.93 3.14 -27.52
C HIS A 50 7.58 2.41 -27.35
N GLU A 51 7.18 1.61 -28.35
CA GLU A 51 5.83 1.03 -28.45
C GLU A 51 5.61 -0.24 -27.61
N GLY A 52 4.35 -0.47 -27.21
CA GLY A 52 3.88 -1.72 -26.62
C GLY A 52 2.36 -1.83 -26.67
N PRO A 53 1.77 -2.62 -27.60
CA PRO A 53 0.32 -2.66 -27.79
C PRO A 53 -0.37 -3.52 -26.73
N GLY A 54 -0.88 -2.88 -25.67
CA GLY A 54 -1.77 -3.49 -24.69
C GLY A 54 -3.12 -2.78 -24.67
N HIS A 55 -4.16 -3.38 -25.28
CA HIS A 55 -5.53 -2.88 -25.13
C HIS A 55 -5.98 -3.03 -23.67
N GLY A 56 -6.09 -1.90 -22.99
CA GLY A 56 -7.00 -1.70 -21.89
C GLY A 56 -7.73 -0.40 -22.17
N GLU A 57 -9.01 -0.47 -22.56
CA GLU A 57 -9.82 0.73 -22.70
C GLU A 57 -9.80 1.51 -21.36
N PRO A 58 -9.63 2.84 -21.38
CA PRO A 58 -9.98 3.65 -20.23
C PRO A 58 -11.50 3.56 -20.06
N ASP A 59 -11.96 2.84 -19.05
CA ASP A 59 -13.38 2.78 -18.72
C ASP A 59 -13.80 4.11 -18.08
N GLU A 60 -14.20 5.06 -18.94
CA GLU A 60 -14.51 6.46 -18.61
C GLU A 60 -15.85 6.61 -17.87
N HIS A 61 -15.95 5.98 -16.71
CA HIS A 61 -16.97 6.27 -15.72
C HIS A 61 -16.78 7.70 -15.14
N ASP A 62 -17.32 8.70 -15.86
CA ASP A 62 -17.39 10.11 -15.45
C ASP A 62 -18.31 10.28 -14.22
N GLU A 63 -17.79 9.95 -13.03
CA GLU A 63 -18.33 10.47 -11.77
C GLU A 63 -17.61 11.76 -11.37
N LYS A 64 -18.42 12.80 -11.14
CA LYS A 64 -18.01 14.14 -10.71
C LYS A 64 -17.08 14.08 -9.48
N PRO A 65 -16.17 15.05 -9.29
CA PRO A 65 -15.09 14.96 -8.30
C PRO A 65 -15.55 15.03 -6.84
N ALA A 66 -16.12 13.93 -6.35
CA ALA A 66 -15.85 13.46 -5.00
C ALA A 66 -14.33 13.31 -4.84
N ALA A 67 -13.79 13.66 -3.67
CA ALA A 67 -12.35 13.80 -3.45
C ALA A 67 -11.58 12.58 -4.00
N ALA A 68 -10.72 12.83 -5.00
CA ALA A 68 -10.09 11.79 -5.81
C ALA A 68 -9.33 10.79 -4.92
N TYR A 69 -9.85 9.57 -4.83
CA TYR A 69 -9.22 8.49 -4.10
C TYR A 69 -8.01 7.98 -4.87
N LYS A 70 -6.96 7.55 -4.16
CA LYS A 70 -5.80 6.93 -4.81
C LYS A 70 -6.27 5.67 -5.56
N ARG A 71 -6.00 5.59 -6.85
CA ARG A 71 -6.17 4.36 -7.64
C ARG A 71 -4.91 3.50 -7.53
N GLY A 72 -5.07 2.18 -7.52
CA GLY A 72 -3.95 1.25 -7.58
C GLY A 72 -3.65 0.77 -9.01
N PRO A 73 -2.67 -0.14 -9.17
CA PRO A 73 -2.27 -0.70 -10.47
C PRO A 73 -3.38 -1.41 -11.26
N HIS A 74 -4.46 -1.84 -10.60
CA HIS A 74 -5.60 -2.51 -11.23
C HIS A 74 -6.82 -1.56 -11.36
N GLY A 75 -6.63 -0.25 -11.17
CA GLY A 75 -7.67 0.77 -11.26
C GLY A 75 -8.62 0.83 -10.05
N GLY A 76 -8.44 -0.04 -9.06
CA GLY A 76 -9.24 -0.12 -7.85
C GLY A 76 -8.89 0.97 -6.84
N LYS A 77 -9.68 1.05 -5.76
CA LYS A 77 -9.44 1.99 -4.67
C LYS A 77 -8.31 1.48 -3.78
N LEU A 78 -7.21 2.23 -3.73
CA LEU A 78 -6.00 1.90 -2.97
C LEU A 78 -6.02 2.59 -1.59
N PHE A 79 -5.90 1.77 -0.55
CA PHE A 79 -5.75 2.15 0.85
C PHE A 79 -4.33 1.81 1.31
N GLU A 80 -3.65 2.72 2.01
CA GLU A 80 -2.25 2.53 2.42
C GLU A 80 -2.02 2.92 3.89
N GLN A 81 -1.23 2.12 4.61
CA GLN A 81 -0.79 2.40 5.97
C GLN A 81 0.57 1.75 6.25
N GLY A 82 1.57 2.54 6.64
CA GLY A 82 2.87 2.01 7.09
C GLY A 82 3.65 1.18 6.06
N GLY A 83 3.50 1.49 4.76
CA GLY A 83 4.11 0.72 3.66
C GLY A 83 3.26 -0.46 3.18
N TYR A 84 2.31 -0.94 3.98
CA TYR A 84 1.32 -1.92 3.56
C TYR A 84 0.19 -1.26 2.75
N GLY A 85 -0.22 -1.90 1.65
CA GLY A 85 -1.26 -1.40 0.75
C GLY A 85 -2.33 -2.46 0.44
N VAL A 86 -3.56 -2.01 0.25
CA VAL A 86 -4.72 -2.81 -0.15
C VAL A 86 -5.44 -2.10 -1.27
N GLU A 87 -5.50 -2.69 -2.46
CA GLU A 87 -6.35 -2.23 -3.56
C GLU A 87 -7.61 -3.08 -3.63
N LEU A 88 -8.78 -2.44 -3.60
CA LEU A 88 -10.08 -3.08 -3.80
C LEU A 88 -10.63 -2.72 -5.18
N THR A 89 -10.81 -3.71 -6.04
CA THR A 89 -11.56 -3.59 -7.30
C THR A 89 -12.90 -4.32 -7.22
N ILE A 90 -13.82 -3.97 -8.12
CA ILE A 90 -14.91 -4.84 -8.55
C ILE A 90 -14.53 -5.35 -9.94
N TYR A 91 -14.85 -6.61 -10.26
CA TYR A 91 -14.60 -7.22 -11.56
C TYR A 91 -15.88 -7.86 -12.09
N GLU A 92 -16.27 -7.49 -13.31
CA GLU A 92 -17.58 -7.82 -13.91
C GLU A 92 -17.46 -8.37 -15.34
N GLN A 93 -16.23 -8.56 -15.84
CA GLN A 93 -15.99 -8.99 -17.22
C GLN A 93 -16.20 -10.51 -17.35
N ASP A 94 -17.19 -10.89 -18.17
CA ASP A 94 -17.66 -12.27 -18.37
C ASP A 94 -18.05 -13.04 -17.08
N ALA A 95 -18.40 -12.31 -16.01
CA ALA A 95 -18.73 -12.86 -14.68
C ALA A 95 -19.78 -12.01 -13.95
N GLU A 96 -20.41 -12.57 -12.90
CA GLU A 96 -21.15 -11.77 -11.92
C GLU A 96 -20.18 -10.82 -11.16
N PRO A 97 -20.62 -9.62 -10.76
CA PRO A 97 -19.74 -8.63 -10.14
C PRO A 97 -19.15 -9.15 -8.83
N GLU A 98 -17.83 -9.29 -8.79
CA GLU A 98 -17.09 -9.81 -7.63
C GLU A 98 -16.04 -8.81 -7.12
N PHE A 99 -15.89 -8.71 -5.80
CA PHE A 99 -14.74 -8.01 -5.23
C PHE A 99 -13.44 -8.78 -5.47
N ARG A 100 -12.39 -8.08 -5.90
CA ARG A 100 -11.01 -8.57 -5.85
C ARG A 100 -10.15 -7.62 -5.04
N VAL A 101 -9.23 -8.20 -4.26
CA VAL A 101 -8.32 -7.47 -3.38
C VAL A 101 -6.88 -7.83 -3.72
N TYR A 102 -6.08 -6.83 -4.03
CA TYR A 102 -4.64 -6.94 -4.25
C TYR A 102 -3.91 -6.32 -3.07
N THR A 103 -2.82 -6.94 -2.64
CA THR A 103 -2.08 -6.55 -1.43
C THR A 103 -0.65 -6.19 -1.76
N TYR A 104 -0.10 -5.20 -1.06
CA TYR A 104 1.20 -4.62 -1.36
C TYR A 104 2.04 -4.44 -0.10
N GLN A 105 3.36 -4.54 -0.25
CA GLN A 105 4.35 -4.14 0.74
C GLN A 105 5.38 -3.24 0.06
N ASP A 106 5.55 -2.01 0.55
CA ASP A 106 6.43 -0.97 -0.02
C ASP A 106 6.20 -0.77 -1.53
N ALA A 107 4.91 -0.61 -1.88
CA ALA A 107 4.35 -0.50 -3.23
C ALA A 107 4.60 -1.69 -4.18
N LYS A 108 5.18 -2.79 -3.71
CA LYS A 108 5.39 -4.02 -4.49
C LYS A 108 4.30 -5.05 -4.19
N PRO A 109 3.85 -5.87 -5.16
CA PRO A 109 2.89 -6.93 -4.92
C PRO A 109 3.34 -7.89 -3.81
N LEU A 110 2.44 -8.15 -2.86
CA LEU A 110 2.59 -9.12 -1.78
C LEU A 110 1.76 -10.37 -2.11
N ASP A 111 2.20 -11.56 -1.68
CA ASP A 111 1.40 -12.78 -1.82
C ASP A 111 0.05 -12.61 -1.10
N PRO A 112 -1.11 -12.77 -1.77
CA PRO A 112 -2.42 -12.56 -1.15
C PRO A 112 -2.71 -13.46 0.06
N ALA A 113 -2.02 -14.61 0.19
CA ALA A 113 -2.14 -15.50 1.34
C ALA A 113 -1.34 -15.04 2.58
N ALA A 114 -0.48 -14.01 2.46
CA ALA A 114 0.14 -13.35 3.60
C ALA A 114 -0.85 -12.44 4.35
N SER A 115 -2.00 -12.14 3.74
CA SER A 115 -2.97 -11.17 4.24
C SER A 115 -4.31 -11.82 4.57
N ARG A 116 -4.93 -11.39 5.67
CA ARG A 116 -6.35 -11.63 5.95
C ARG A 116 -7.12 -10.34 5.73
N VAL A 117 -8.11 -10.38 4.84
CA VAL A 117 -8.99 -9.25 4.54
C VAL A 117 -10.43 -9.67 4.78
N ASP A 118 -11.20 -8.76 5.36
CA ASP A 118 -12.63 -8.87 5.64
C ASP A 118 -13.25 -7.52 5.21
N VAL A 119 -14.21 -7.52 4.29
CA VAL A 119 -14.88 -6.30 3.80
C VAL A 119 -16.32 -6.30 4.31
N THR A 120 -16.82 -5.14 4.74
CA THR A 120 -18.24 -4.97 5.10
C THR A 120 -18.81 -3.81 4.29
N VAL A 121 -19.91 -4.06 3.57
CA VAL A 121 -20.62 -3.05 2.79
C VAL A 121 -21.92 -2.70 3.49
N GLU A 122 -22.08 -1.43 3.83
CA GLU A 122 -23.33 -0.87 4.34
C GLU A 122 -24.13 -0.26 3.18
N ARG A 123 -25.44 -0.53 3.11
CA ARG A 123 -26.34 0.04 2.09
C ARG A 123 -27.64 0.49 2.74
N LEU A 124 -28.20 1.59 2.26
CA LEU A 124 -29.45 2.14 2.79
C LEU A 124 -30.57 1.10 2.73
N GLY A 125 -31.27 0.91 3.87
CA GLY A 125 -32.37 -0.05 3.99
C GLY A 125 -31.97 -1.53 3.99
N ARG A 126 -30.68 -1.87 4.06
CA ARG A 126 -30.18 -3.26 4.18
C ARG A 126 -29.33 -3.43 5.44
N ALA A 127 -29.23 -4.66 5.93
CA ALA A 127 -28.22 -5.00 6.94
C ALA A 127 -26.81 -4.96 6.31
N PRO A 128 -25.73 -4.69 7.10
CA PRO A 128 -24.36 -4.74 6.59
C PRO A 128 -24.00 -6.11 6.04
N GLN A 129 -23.49 -6.16 4.80
CA GLN A 129 -23.07 -7.38 4.13
C GLN A 129 -21.56 -7.57 4.31
N ARG A 130 -21.16 -8.63 5.01
CA ARG A 130 -19.75 -9.03 5.12
C ARG A 130 -19.37 -9.94 3.94
N PHE A 131 -18.19 -9.69 3.39
CA PHE A 131 -17.52 -10.50 2.38
C PHE A 131 -16.24 -11.08 2.98
N THR A 132 -15.99 -12.37 2.76
CA THR A 132 -14.72 -13.03 3.06
C THR A 132 -14.01 -13.40 1.77
N PHE A 133 -12.71 -13.71 1.84
CA PHE A 133 -11.87 -13.82 0.66
C PHE A 133 -11.03 -15.10 0.61
N ARG A 134 -10.85 -15.63 -0.59
CA ARG A 134 -9.94 -16.76 -0.91
C ARG A 134 -8.85 -16.32 -1.89
N LYS A 135 -7.64 -16.87 -1.80
CA LYS A 135 -6.60 -16.58 -2.80
C LYS A 135 -6.96 -17.23 -4.14
N GLU A 136 -6.97 -16.45 -5.22
CA GLU A 136 -7.14 -16.90 -6.59
C GLU A 136 -6.06 -16.22 -7.45
N GLY A 137 -5.00 -16.96 -7.79
CA GLY A 137 -3.83 -16.41 -8.49
C GLY A 137 -3.10 -15.31 -7.69
N ALA A 138 -3.15 -14.09 -8.22
CA ALA A 138 -2.46 -12.90 -7.69
C ALA A 138 -3.35 -11.98 -6.83
N TYR A 139 -4.59 -12.39 -6.52
CA TYR A 139 -5.53 -11.62 -5.70
C TYR A 139 -6.25 -12.48 -4.65
N LEU A 140 -6.86 -11.80 -3.70
CA LEU A 140 -7.92 -12.31 -2.83
C LEU A 140 -9.28 -12.05 -3.53
N LYS A 141 -10.05 -13.10 -3.79
CA LYS A 141 -11.37 -13.06 -4.44
C LYS A 141 -12.48 -13.18 -3.40
N GLY A 142 -13.53 -12.37 -3.54
CA GLY A 142 -14.71 -12.41 -2.69
C GLY A 142 -15.48 -13.73 -2.74
N ASP A 143 -16.30 -13.97 -1.71
CA ASP A 143 -17.15 -15.15 -1.55
C ASP A 143 -18.60 -14.97 -2.05
N ALA A 144 -18.98 -13.73 -2.41
CA ALA A 144 -20.32 -13.37 -2.86
C ALA A 144 -20.31 -12.22 -3.89
N VAL A 145 -21.42 -12.09 -4.61
CA VAL A 145 -21.71 -10.99 -5.54
C VAL A 145 -21.91 -9.66 -4.78
N VAL A 146 -21.44 -8.55 -5.37
CA VAL A 146 -21.53 -7.18 -4.82
C VAL A 146 -22.62 -6.34 -5.50
#